data_AF-A0A531LLW7-F1
#
_entry.id   AF-A0A531LLW7-F1
#
_cell.length_a   1.000
_cell.length_b   1.000
_cell.length_c   1.000
_cell.angle_alpha   90.00
_cell.angle_beta   90.00
_cell.angle_gamma   90.00
#
_symmetry.space_group_name_H-M   'P 1'
#
loop_
_entity.id
_entity.type
_entity.pdbx_description
1 polymer ?
#
loop_
_entity_poly.entity_id
_entity_poly.type
_entity_poly.pdbx_seq_one_letter_code
_entity_poly.pdbx_strand_id
1 'polypeptide(L)'
;LKHDQSLRSIPVVLVTAKADTRDLVEGLDAGGDDYLTKPFEHRALLARVRSMLRQKALHDIVASQAKRLEHQAAQLSDWNRSLEQTVAEQ
;
A
#
# COMPACT_ATOMS: atom_id res chain seq x y z
N LEU A 1 -1.95 11.37 -8.35
CA LEU A 1 -1.19 10.63 -7.30
C LEU A 1 -1.80 9.25 -7.03
N LYS A 2 -2.96 9.15 -6.36
CA LYS A 2 -3.55 7.83 -6.03
C LYS A 2 -4.05 7.01 -7.23
N HIS A 3 -4.34 7.67 -8.35
CA HIS A 3 -4.69 7.00 -9.62
C HIS A 3 -3.49 6.38 -10.34
N ASP A 4 -2.27 6.80 -10.02
CA ASP A 4 -1.06 6.17 -10.56
C ASP A 4 -0.76 4.92 -9.74
N GLN A 5 -0.78 3.75 -10.38
CA GLN A 5 -0.58 2.47 -9.73
C GLN A 5 0.78 2.39 -9.01
N SER A 6 1.81 3.06 -9.52
CA SER A 6 3.14 3.09 -8.90
C SER A 6 3.19 3.93 -7.63
N LEU A 7 2.31 4.93 -7.50
CA LEU A 7 2.29 5.90 -6.39
C LEU A 7 1.15 5.66 -5.40
N ARG A 8 0.20 4.77 -5.73
CA ARG A 8 -1.00 4.51 -4.93
C ARG A 8 -0.71 4.10 -3.49
N SER A 9 0.44 3.47 -3.25
CA SER A 9 0.88 3.04 -1.90
C SER A 9 1.45 4.17 -1.04
N ILE A 10 1.74 5.35 -1.60
CA ILE A 10 2.31 6.47 -0.85
C ILE A 10 1.22 7.07 0.06
N PRO A 11 1.42 7.12 1.40
CA PRO A 11 0.46 7.76 2.29
C PRO A 11 0.42 9.28 2.09
N VAL A 12 -0.78 9.88 2.08
CA VAL A 12 -1.03 11.32 1.84
C VAL A 12 -1.86 11.91 2.97
N VAL A 13 -1.36 13.00 3.56
CA VAL A 13 -2.09 13.83 4.53
C VAL A 13 -2.43 15.16 3.89
N LEU A 14 -3.72 15.52 3.85
CA LEU A 14 -4.16 16.84 3.44
C LEU A 14 -4.09 17.80 4.63
N VAL A 15 -3.36 18.91 4.51
CA VAL A 15 -3.23 19.91 5.58
C VAL A 15 -3.77 21.26 5.12
N THR A 16 -4.87 21.71 5.72
CA THR A 16 -5.64 22.85 5.18
C THR A 16 -6.26 23.72 6.26
N ALA A 17 -6.64 24.96 5.93
CA ALA A 17 -7.40 25.83 6.83
C ALA A 17 -8.91 25.58 6.77
N LYS A 18 -9.37 24.78 5.81
CA LYS A 18 -10.77 24.37 5.69
C LYS A 18 -11.11 23.37 6.79
N ALA A 19 -12.10 23.71 7.62
CA ALA A 19 -12.51 22.94 8.78
C ALA A 19 -13.88 22.27 8.59
N ASP A 20 -14.58 22.57 7.49
CA ASP A 20 -15.92 22.07 7.28
C ASP A 20 -15.90 20.56 7.07
N THR A 21 -16.83 19.86 7.74
CA THR A 21 -16.95 18.40 7.65
C THR A 21 -17.14 17.93 6.21
N ARG A 22 -17.74 18.75 5.34
CA ARG A 22 -17.87 18.44 3.91
C ARG A 22 -16.50 18.40 3.22
N ASP A 23 -15.66 19.42 3.41
CA ASP A 23 -14.32 19.45 2.81
C ASP A 23 -13.43 18.30 3.36
N LEU A 24 -13.64 17.90 4.62
CA LEU A 24 -12.97 16.75 5.24
C LEU A 24 -13.33 15.45 4.52
N VAL A 25 -14.63 15.18 4.38
CA VAL A 25 -15.14 13.95 3.73
C VAL A 25 -14.72 13.91 2.27
N GLU A 26 -14.90 15.00 1.53
CA GLU A 26 -14.47 15.09 0.12
C GLU A 26 -12.96 14.85 -0.03
N GLY A 27 -12.14 15.39 0.87
CA GLY A 27 -10.69 15.20 0.84
C GLY A 27 -10.26 13.75 1.09
N LEU A 28 -10.98 13.03 1.96
CA LEU A 28 -10.74 11.61 2.22
C LEU A 28 -11.23 10.75 1.06
N ASP A 29 -12.43 11.01 0.54
CA ASP A 29 -13.03 10.30 -0.59
C ASP A 29 -12.23 10.47 -1.89
N ALA A 30 -11.56 11.62 -2.07
CA ALA A 30 -10.64 11.87 -3.17
C ALA A 30 -9.34 11.02 -3.08
N GLY A 31 -9.20 10.19 -2.05
CA GLY A 31 -8.05 9.29 -1.84
C GLY A 31 -7.02 9.83 -0.85
N GLY A 32 -7.38 10.82 -0.03
CA GLY A 32 -6.58 11.19 1.13
C GLY A 32 -6.60 10.08 2.17
N ASP A 33 -5.43 9.67 2.66
CA ASP A 33 -5.38 8.72 3.77
C ASP A 33 -5.65 9.44 5.11
N ASP A 34 -5.44 10.75 5.13
CA ASP A 34 -5.70 11.57 6.29
C ASP A 34 -5.92 13.05 5.94
N TYR A 35 -6.52 13.78 6.87
CA TYR A 35 -6.85 15.18 6.72
C TYR A 35 -6.69 15.91 8.04
N LEU A 36 -6.00 17.06 8.02
CA LEU A 36 -5.64 17.81 9.20
C LEU A 36 -5.90 19.30 8.98
N THR A 37 -6.76 19.88 9.82
CA THR A 37 -7.09 21.31 9.76
C THR A 37 -6.09 22.14 10.58
N LYS A 38 -5.75 23.34 10.08
CA LYS A 38 -4.93 24.34 10.78
C LYS A 38 -5.79 25.25 11.68
N PRO A 39 -5.28 25.70 12.83
CA PRO A 39 -3.99 25.33 13.42
C PRO A 39 -4.04 23.92 14.03
N PHE A 40 -2.96 23.15 13.89
CA PHE A 40 -2.84 21.82 14.47
C PHE A 40 -1.68 21.75 15.47
N GLU A 41 -1.77 20.79 16.38
CA GLU A 41 -0.70 20.49 17.31
C GLU A 41 0.37 19.61 16.62
N HIS A 42 1.64 19.97 16.78
CA HIS A 42 2.74 19.34 16.04
C HIS A 42 2.96 17.87 16.42
N ARG A 43 2.80 17.52 17.70
CA ARG A 43 2.91 16.13 18.16
C ARG A 43 1.77 15.27 17.59
N ALA A 44 0.58 15.83 17.41
CA ALA A 44 -0.54 15.15 16.76
C ALA A 44 -0.22 14.83 15.29
N LEU A 45 0.32 15.79 14.52
CA LEU A 45 0.78 15.53 13.15
C LEU A 45 1.87 14.45 13.11
N LEU A 46 2.87 14.54 14.00
CA LEU A 46 3.94 13.54 14.06
C LEU A 46 3.42 12.14 14.42
N ALA A 47 2.45 12.03 15.32
CA ALA A 47 1.82 10.76 15.67
C ALA A 47 1.12 10.14 14.46
N ARG A 48 0.40 10.96 13.69
CA ARG A 48 -0.28 10.58 12.46
C ARG A 48 0.70 10.09 11.39
N VAL A 49 1.77 10.84 11.12
CA VAL A 49 2.84 10.45 10.20
C VAL A 49 3.46 9.11 10.61
N ARG A 50 3.79 8.91 11.89
CA ARG A 50 4.32 7.63 12.39
C ARG A 50 3.35 6.47 12.17
N SER A 51 2.06 6.70 12.38
CA SER A 51 1.02 5.69 12.14
C SER A 51 0.98 5.29 10.65
N MET A 52 0.97 6.27 9.75
CA MET A 52 0.93 6.05 8.30
C MET A 52 2.18 5.32 7.79
N LEU A 53 3.36 5.68 8.28
CA LEU A 53 4.61 4.97 7.92
C LEU A 53 4.60 3.52 8.39
N ARG A 54 4.02 3.24 9.57
CA ARG A 54 3.84 1.87 10.05
C ARG A 54 2.90 1.07 9.14
N GLN A 55 1.77 1.67 8.73
CA GLN A 55 0.85 1.02 7.79
C GLN A 55 1.53 0.75 6.44
N LYS A 56 2.30 1.72 5.91
CA LYS A 56 3.07 1.56 4.69
C LYS A 56 4.07 0.40 4.77
N ALA A 57 4.81 0.31 5.87
CA ALA A 57 5.78 -0.77 6.07
C ALA A 57 5.10 -2.15 6.05
N LEU A 58 3.93 -2.29 6.68
CA LEU A 58 3.16 -3.54 6.64
C LEU A 58 2.68 -3.86 5.23
N HIS A 59 2.15 -2.87 4.50
CA HIS A 59 1.75 -3.04 3.11
C HIS A 59 2.92 -3.47 2.22
N ASP A 60 4.11 -2.92 2.41
CA ASP A 60 5.31 -3.29 1.66
C ASP A 60 5.76 -4.72 1.94
N ILE A 61 5.70 -5.14 3.20
CA ILE A 61 6.00 -6.52 3.60
C ILE A 61 5.04 -7.47 2.88
N VAL A 62 3.73 -7.23 2.96
CA VAL A 62 2.72 -8.08 2.31
C VAL A 62 2.93 -8.11 0.79
N ALA A 63 3.16 -6.96 0.16
CA ALA A 63 3.40 -6.89 -1.29
C ALA A 63 4.66 -7.68 -1.70
N SER A 64 5.72 -7.61 -0.91
CA SER A 64 6.95 -8.38 -1.17
C SER A 64 6.74 -9.88 -1.01
N GLN A 65 5.93 -10.30 -0.03
CA GLN A 65 5.60 -11.70 0.20
C GLN A 65 4.74 -12.27 -0.93
N ALA A 66 3.72 -11.53 -1.37
CA ALA A 66 2.88 -11.93 -2.50
C ALA A 66 3.71 -12.20 -3.76
N LYS A 67 4.60 -11.26 -4.12
CA LYS A 67 5.54 -11.43 -5.25
C LYS A 67 6.42 -12.66 -5.12
N ARG A 68 6.92 -12.95 -3.91
CA ARG A 68 7.74 -14.14 -3.66
C ARG A 68 6.94 -15.43 -3.85
N LEU A 69 5.71 -15.49 -3.35
CA LEU A 69 4.85 -16.65 -3.50
C LEU A 69 4.47 -16.90 -4.96
N GLU A 70 4.16 -15.85 -5.72
CA GLU A 70 3.91 -15.93 -7.16
C GLU A 70 5.12 -16.52 -7.90
N HIS A 71 6.33 -16.04 -7.58
CA HIS A 71 7.56 -16.57 -8.16
C HIS A 71 7.79 -18.04 -7.83
N GLN A 72 7.59 -18.42 -6.56
CA GLN A 72 7.74 -19.80 -6.11
C GLN A 72 6.72 -20.73 -6.79
N ALA A 73 5.47 -20.30 -6.92
CA ALA A 73 4.42 -21.07 -7.57
C ALA A 73 4.74 -21.30 -9.06
N ALA A 74 5.24 -20.28 -9.76
CA ALA A 74 5.69 -20.41 -11.14
C ALA A 74 6.84 -21.43 -11.27
N GLN A 75 7.86 -21.32 -10.40
CA GLN A 75 8.99 -22.26 -10.38
C GLN A 75 8.54 -23.71 -10.12
N LEU A 76 7.61 -23.93 -9.20
CA LEU A 76 7.08 -25.26 -8.90
C LEU A 76 6.29 -25.84 -10.07
N SER A 77 5.48 -25.02 -10.73
CA SER A 77 4.75 -25.43 -11.95
C SER A 77 5.71 -25.87 -13.06
N ASP A 78 6.77 -25.10 -13.29
CA ASP A 78 7.76 -25.40 -14.32
C ASP A 78 8.56 -26.67 -13.97
N TRP A 79 8.94 -26.82 -12.69
CA TRP A 79 9.63 -28.01 -12.21
C TRP A 79 8.77 -29.26 -12.32
N ASN A 80 7.51 -29.21 -11.87
CA ASN A 80 6.57 -30.33 -12.00
C ASN A 80 6.44 -30.79 -13.46
N ARG A 81 6.29 -29.84 -14.39
CA ARG A 81 6.22 -30.15 -15.84
C ARG A 81 7.49 -30.85 -16.34
N SER A 82 8.67 -30.38 -15.94
CA SER A 82 9.95 -30.98 -16.36
C SER A 82 10.12 -32.41 -15.83
N LEU A 83 9.64 -32.67 -14.61
CA LEU A 83 9.63 -34.01 -14.03
C LEU A 83 8.71 -34.95 -14.78
N GLU A 84 7.48 -34.50 -15.06
CA GLU A 84 6.51 -35.29 -15.84
C GLU A 84 7.09 -35.69 -17.20
N GLN A 85 7.80 -34.78 -17.87
CA GLN A 85 8.49 -35.08 -19.13
C GLN A 85 9.58 -36.14 -18.94
N THR A 86 10.44 -35.98 -17.93
CA THR A 86 11.53 -36.93 -17.67
C THR A 86 11.00 -38.33 -17.34
N VAL A 87 9.93 -38.41 -16.56
CA VAL A 87 9.28 -39.69 -16.21
C VAL A 87 8.63 -40.33 -17.43
N ALA A 88 8.04 -39.55 -18.33
CA ALA A 88 7.41 -40.08 -19.55
C ALA A 88 8.42 -40.60 -20.58
N GLU A 89 9.69 -40.18 -20.49
CA GLU A 89 10.78 -40.60 -21.38
C GLU A 89 11.55 -41.84 -20.89
N GLN A 90 11.26 -42.36 -19.68
CA GLN A 90 11.85 -43.57 -19.10
C GLN A 90 10.93 -44.79 -19.22
#